data_AF-A0A8K0RD30-F1
#
_entry.id   AF-A0A8K0RD30-F1
#
_cell.length_a   1.000
_cell.length_b   1.000
_cell.length_c   1.000
_cell.angle_alpha   90.00
_cell.angle_beta   90.00
_cell.angle_gamma   90.00
#
_symmetry.space_group_name_H-M   'P 1'
#
loop_
_entity.id
_entity.type
_entity.pdbx_description
1 polymer ?
#
loop_
_entity_poly.entity_id
_entity_poly.type
_entity_poly.pdbx_seq_one_letter_code
_entity_poly.pdbx_strand_id
1 'polypeptide(L)'
;MVSLVDILSVRLAPIQNVLLSHLLPRDIITLTLTCSALGRLWQTFVATKYNINRLLRPYFDIDTLRNYLLSQGYTKDSSDCPDLEGYSRPHAKGRVVVSVIQEDPDIINEVFQDQETTASVSFITWKKAYCLYPHEILIEREYYAIQEQSDRLARTQKALAKEGLQKKRYLSLESDIRLKRRYVFARPRRVGDKHTLVIELNTTGVEFPERPDGVLETSRFRLYWREEGGKVEDPSRRSGYCKVHCQPIRYPILKYTYGVVLDKHWHLCTRLKELTLMELFKMKSSERPLGHDDLLSCLYGMSNLSELKGTFAPPEAWKYCDEEVIGFLNQSWNHQVDPERFAAPEELNAK
;
A
#
# COMPACT_ATOMS: atom_id res chain seq x y z
N MET A 1 -13.72 42.18 11.71
CA MET A 1 -14.34 41.44 10.59
C MET A 1 -14.03 39.96 10.84
N VAL A 2 -15.03 39.10 10.99
CA VAL A 2 -14.80 37.67 11.30
C VAL A 2 -14.38 36.98 10.00
N SER A 3 -13.21 36.35 9.98
CA SER A 3 -12.72 35.63 8.80
C SER A 3 -13.33 34.22 8.73
N LEU A 4 -13.29 33.61 7.54
CA LEU A 4 -13.70 32.21 7.37
C LEU A 4 -12.87 31.26 8.25
N VAL A 5 -11.59 31.59 8.50
CA VAL A 5 -10.70 30.83 9.39
C VAL A 5 -11.22 30.87 10.84
N ASP A 6 -11.73 32.03 11.28
CA ASP A 6 -12.29 32.19 12.62
C ASP A 6 -13.58 31.37 12.79
N ILE A 7 -14.46 31.38 11.77
CA ILE A 7 -15.71 30.59 11.72
C ILE A 7 -15.43 29.08 11.75
N LEU A 8 -14.38 28.66 11.06
CA LEU A 8 -13.97 27.26 10.98
C LEU A 8 -12.99 26.84 12.08
N SER A 9 -12.72 27.70 13.06
CA SER A 9 -11.89 27.35 14.22
C SER A 9 -12.70 26.67 15.32
N VAL A 10 -12.02 25.97 16.23
CA VAL A 10 -12.64 25.32 17.41
C VAL A 10 -13.37 26.33 18.30
N ARG A 11 -13.02 27.62 18.25
CA ARG A 11 -13.64 28.67 19.07
C ARG A 11 -15.13 28.84 18.77
N LEU A 12 -15.56 28.48 17.57
CA LEU A 12 -16.96 28.55 17.13
C LEU A 12 -17.50 27.15 16.82
N ALA A 13 -17.16 26.16 17.66
CA ALA A 13 -17.49 24.75 17.45
C ALA A 13 -18.95 24.45 17.03
N PRO A 14 -20.01 25.11 17.57
CA PRO A 14 -21.37 24.84 17.11
C PRO A 14 -21.60 25.19 15.64
N ILE A 15 -21.13 26.36 15.20
CA ILE A 15 -21.26 26.85 13.82
C ILE A 15 -20.37 26.02 12.90
N GLN A 16 -19.13 25.77 13.33
CA GLN A 16 -18.19 24.90 12.64
C GLN A 16 -18.82 23.52 12.41
N ASN A 17 -19.39 22.89 13.44
CA ASN A 17 -20.01 21.57 13.32
C ASN A 17 -21.15 21.53 12.32
N VAL A 18 -22.02 22.54 12.29
CA VAL A 18 -23.13 22.63 11.32
C VAL A 18 -22.59 22.74 9.90
N LEU A 19 -21.66 23.67 9.64
CA LEU A 19 -21.03 23.85 8.32
C LEU A 19 -20.33 22.58 7.86
N LEU A 20 -19.52 22.00 8.74
CA LEU A 20 -18.82 20.74 8.51
C LEU A 20 -19.79 19.57 8.25
N SER A 21 -21.10 19.65 8.52
CA SER A 21 -22.06 18.55 8.22
C SER A 21 -22.43 18.46 6.77
N HIS A 22 -22.35 19.60 6.09
CA HIS A 22 -22.80 19.74 4.72
C HIS A 22 -21.65 19.57 3.72
N LEU A 23 -20.42 19.49 4.23
CA LEU A 23 -19.22 19.24 3.44
C LEU A 23 -18.97 17.73 3.35
N LEU A 24 -18.39 17.30 2.23
CA LEU A 24 -17.83 15.96 2.07
C LEU A 24 -16.34 15.99 2.46
N PRO A 25 -15.71 14.85 2.74
CA PRO A 25 -14.26 14.79 2.98
C PRO A 25 -13.43 15.46 1.88
N ARG A 26 -13.86 15.35 0.62
CA ARG A 26 -13.25 16.06 -0.52
C ARG A 26 -13.29 17.57 -0.33
N ASP A 27 -14.44 18.12 0.06
CA ASP A 27 -14.62 19.56 0.19
C ASP A 27 -13.72 20.10 1.29
N ILE A 28 -13.50 19.34 2.37
CA ILE A 28 -12.55 19.67 3.43
C ILE A 28 -11.11 19.71 2.90
N ILE A 29 -10.69 18.70 2.14
CA ILE A 29 -9.35 18.68 1.54
C ILE A 29 -9.19 19.86 0.58
N THR A 30 -10.15 20.07 -0.33
CA THR A 30 -10.13 21.22 -1.25
C THR A 30 -10.05 22.53 -0.50
N LEU A 31 -10.84 22.70 0.58
CA LEU A 31 -10.83 23.88 1.43
C LEU A 31 -9.45 24.13 2.03
N THR A 32 -8.76 23.09 2.50
CA THR A 32 -7.40 23.20 3.07
C THR A 32 -6.34 23.57 2.04
N LEU A 33 -6.59 23.30 0.77
CA LEU A 33 -5.68 23.64 -0.33
C LEU A 33 -5.92 25.04 -0.90
N THR A 34 -7.02 25.71 -0.56
CA THR A 34 -7.33 27.05 -1.11
C THR A 34 -6.39 28.14 -0.62
N CYS A 35 -5.98 28.12 0.66
CA CYS A 35 -4.99 29.05 1.19
C CYS A 35 -4.24 28.47 2.39
N SER A 36 -3.05 29.01 2.66
CA SER A 36 -2.18 28.55 3.75
C SER A 36 -2.81 28.65 5.14
N ALA A 37 -3.71 29.62 5.36
CA ALA A 37 -4.41 29.78 6.63
C ALA A 37 -5.44 28.66 6.87
N LEU A 38 -6.15 28.22 5.82
CA LEU A 38 -7.08 27.09 5.88
C LEU A 38 -6.33 25.75 5.93
N GLY A 39 -5.15 25.65 5.32
CA GLY A 39 -4.26 24.49 5.45
C GLY A 39 -3.91 24.16 6.90
N ARG A 40 -3.74 25.18 7.76
CA ARG A 40 -3.47 24.99 9.20
C ARG A 40 -4.66 24.41 9.97
N LEU A 41 -5.88 24.55 9.44
CA LEU A 41 -7.08 23.98 10.06
C LEU A 41 -7.22 22.49 9.82
N TRP A 42 -6.37 21.86 8.99
CA TRP A 42 -6.40 20.41 8.78
C TRP A 42 -6.35 19.63 10.09
N GLN A 43 -5.42 19.98 10.98
CA GLN A 43 -5.30 19.40 12.32
C GLN A 43 -6.59 19.57 13.15
N THR A 44 -7.28 20.69 12.94
CA THR A 44 -8.58 20.96 13.59
C THR A 44 -9.69 20.07 13.01
N PHE A 45 -9.77 19.93 11.69
CA PHE A 45 -10.79 19.10 11.05
C PHE A 45 -10.62 17.62 11.39
N VAL A 46 -9.38 17.13 11.41
CA VAL A 46 -9.04 15.77 11.86
C VAL A 46 -9.41 15.53 13.33
N ALA A 47 -9.58 16.57 14.15
CA ALA A 47 -10.07 16.45 15.54
C ALA A 47 -11.61 16.46 15.68
N THR A 48 -12.36 16.72 14.60
CA THR A 48 -13.84 16.83 14.62
C THR A 48 -14.54 15.54 14.16
N LYS A 49 -15.74 15.61 13.56
CA LYS A 49 -16.43 14.44 12.98
C LYS A 49 -15.75 13.85 11.75
N TYR A 50 -14.84 14.60 11.13
CA TYR A 50 -13.94 14.10 10.09
C TYR A 50 -12.75 13.34 10.66
N ASN A 51 -12.68 13.22 11.99
CA ASN A 51 -11.77 12.30 12.64
C ASN A 51 -12.14 10.87 12.25
N ILE A 52 -11.47 10.34 11.24
CA ILE A 52 -11.67 8.96 10.80
C ILE A 52 -11.41 7.97 11.94
N ASN A 53 -10.65 8.36 12.96
CA ASN A 53 -10.35 7.55 14.14
C ASN A 53 -11.59 7.36 15.00
N ARG A 54 -12.45 8.38 15.11
CA ARG A 54 -13.75 8.24 15.77
C ARG A 54 -14.66 7.30 14.97
N LEU A 55 -14.53 7.30 13.65
CA LEU A 55 -15.31 6.46 12.73
C LEU A 55 -14.78 5.03 12.61
N LEU A 56 -13.52 4.77 13.00
CA LEU A 56 -12.84 3.47 12.91
C LEU A 56 -12.55 2.83 14.28
N ARG A 57 -12.89 3.51 15.39
CA ARG A 57 -12.66 3.04 16.77
C ARG A 57 -13.31 1.68 17.10
N PRO A 58 -14.56 1.38 16.70
CA PRO A 58 -15.15 0.05 16.90
C PRO A 58 -14.47 -1.14 16.21
N TYR A 59 -13.41 -0.96 15.41
CA TYR A 59 -13.06 -1.91 14.34
C TYR A 59 -11.65 -2.50 14.50
N PHE A 60 -11.04 -2.37 15.68
CA PHE A 60 -9.65 -2.78 15.92
C PHE A 60 -9.49 -4.17 16.54
N ASP A 61 -10.58 -4.82 16.93
CA ASP A 61 -10.63 -6.26 17.11
C ASP A 61 -11.35 -6.85 15.88
N ILE A 62 -10.84 -7.95 15.32
CA ILE A 62 -11.38 -8.51 14.07
C ILE A 62 -12.83 -8.98 14.26
N ASP A 63 -13.14 -9.58 15.41
CA ASP A 63 -14.50 -10.02 15.71
C ASP A 63 -15.40 -8.82 16.00
N THR A 64 -14.88 -7.79 16.66
CA THR A 64 -15.60 -6.52 16.83
C THR A 64 -15.82 -5.81 15.48
N LEU A 65 -14.86 -5.83 14.55
CA LEU A 65 -14.98 -5.31 13.18
C LEU A 65 -16.02 -6.09 12.40
N ARG A 66 -16.00 -7.43 12.45
CA ARG A 66 -17.02 -8.29 11.85
C ARG A 66 -18.41 -7.96 12.40
N ASN A 67 -18.56 -7.99 13.72
CA ASN A 67 -19.80 -7.68 14.42
C ASN A 67 -20.29 -6.26 14.12
N TYR A 68 -19.36 -5.30 14.05
CA TYR A 68 -19.66 -3.94 13.69
C TYR A 68 -20.16 -3.85 12.24
N LEU A 69 -19.45 -4.44 11.27
CA LEU A 69 -19.85 -4.44 9.86
C LEU A 69 -21.27 -5.02 9.73
N LEU A 70 -21.53 -6.15 10.37
CA LEU A 70 -22.87 -6.74 10.45
C LEU A 70 -23.88 -5.78 11.11
N SER A 71 -23.54 -5.13 12.22
CA SER A 71 -24.39 -4.14 12.90
C SER A 71 -24.71 -2.92 12.04
N GLN A 72 -23.81 -2.54 11.13
CA GLN A 72 -24.01 -1.46 10.17
C GLN A 72 -24.76 -1.92 8.92
N GLY A 73 -25.21 -3.17 8.85
CA GLY A 73 -25.95 -3.72 7.73
C GLY A 73 -25.08 -4.08 6.53
N TYR A 74 -23.78 -4.34 6.73
CA TYR A 74 -23.00 -5.08 5.75
C TYR A 74 -23.36 -6.57 5.82
N THR A 75 -23.32 -7.23 4.68
CA THR A 75 -23.48 -8.68 4.54
C THR A 75 -22.14 -9.29 4.16
N LYS A 76 -21.81 -10.44 4.74
CA LYS A 76 -20.62 -11.21 4.35
C LYS A 76 -20.81 -11.74 2.93
N ASP A 77 -19.89 -11.42 2.04
CA ASP A 77 -19.85 -11.93 0.68
C ASP A 77 -19.33 -13.38 0.70
N SER A 78 -19.84 -14.24 -0.19
CA SER A 78 -19.24 -15.55 -0.43
C SER A 78 -17.89 -15.33 -1.12
N SER A 79 -16.80 -15.43 -0.37
CA SER A 79 -15.44 -15.38 -0.90
C SER A 79 -15.01 -16.76 -1.38
N ASP A 80 -14.38 -16.83 -2.55
CA ASP A 80 -13.72 -18.03 -3.06
C ASP A 80 -12.34 -18.25 -2.39
N CYS A 81 -11.83 -17.25 -1.66
CA CYS A 81 -10.56 -17.32 -0.95
C CYS A 81 -10.81 -17.50 0.56
N PRO A 82 -10.34 -18.60 1.18
CA PRO A 82 -10.63 -18.94 2.57
C PRO A 82 -10.08 -17.93 3.58
N ASP A 83 -9.01 -17.21 3.23
CA ASP A 83 -8.32 -16.26 4.12
C ASP A 83 -8.80 -14.81 3.95
N LEU A 84 -9.68 -14.56 2.97
CA LEU A 84 -10.20 -13.22 2.66
C LEU A 84 -11.70 -13.16 2.94
N GLU A 85 -12.10 -12.35 3.93
CA GLU A 85 -13.52 -12.09 4.18
C GLU A 85 -13.96 -10.79 3.54
N GLY A 86 -14.80 -10.89 2.51
CA GLY A 86 -15.45 -9.74 1.90
C GLY A 86 -16.74 -9.36 2.63
N TYR A 87 -16.95 -8.06 2.86
CA TYR A 87 -18.20 -7.52 3.38
C TYR A 87 -18.71 -6.44 2.44
N SER A 88 -19.99 -6.51 2.05
CA SER A 88 -20.60 -5.51 1.18
C SER A 88 -21.90 -4.95 1.76
N ARG A 89 -22.20 -3.67 1.49
CA ARG A 89 -23.45 -3.02 1.92
C ARG A 89 -24.30 -2.64 0.71
N PRO A 90 -25.38 -3.37 0.39
CA PRO A 90 -26.14 -3.18 -0.86
C PRO A 90 -26.97 -1.88 -0.90
N HIS A 91 -27.31 -1.30 0.26
CA HIS A 91 -28.19 -0.12 0.37
C HIS A 91 -27.48 1.19 0.73
N ALA A 92 -26.14 1.20 0.77
CA ALA A 92 -25.40 2.45 0.94
C ALA A 92 -25.46 3.29 -0.37
N LYS A 93 -25.31 4.62 -0.25
CA LYS A 93 -25.06 5.51 -1.41
C LYS A 93 -23.65 5.21 -1.96
N GLY A 94 -23.50 4.08 -2.63
CA GLY A 94 -22.24 3.50 -3.07
C GLY A 94 -22.03 2.08 -2.57
N ARG A 95 -21.40 1.21 -3.38
CA ARG A 95 -20.99 -0.12 -2.91
C ARG A 95 -19.66 0.02 -2.19
N VAL A 96 -19.69 -0.04 -0.86
CA VAL A 96 -18.48 -0.19 -0.04
C VAL A 96 -18.20 -1.68 0.11
N VAL A 97 -17.01 -2.10 -0.32
CA VAL A 97 -16.48 -3.45 -0.10
C VAL A 97 -15.32 -3.32 0.87
N VAL A 98 -15.37 -4.06 1.97
CA VAL A 98 -14.28 -4.17 2.94
C VAL A 98 -13.78 -5.60 2.88
N SER A 99 -12.49 -5.76 2.59
CA SER A 99 -11.81 -7.04 2.70
C SER A 99 -11.01 -7.06 3.99
N VAL A 100 -11.27 -8.05 4.84
CA VAL A 100 -10.55 -8.24 6.10
C VAL A 100 -9.55 -9.37 5.91
N ILE A 101 -8.28 -9.10 6.24
CA ILE A 101 -7.17 -10.03 6.13
C ILE A 101 -6.58 -10.24 7.53
N GLN A 102 -6.53 -11.48 7.99
CA GLN A 102 -5.98 -11.83 9.29
C GLN A 102 -4.54 -12.33 9.15
N GLU A 103 -3.62 -11.68 9.87
CA GLU A 103 -2.22 -12.09 10.09
C GLU A 103 -1.50 -12.82 8.95
N ASP A 104 -1.39 -12.19 7.78
CA ASP A 104 -0.56 -12.73 6.71
C ASP A 104 0.93 -12.32 6.90
N PRO A 105 1.88 -13.28 6.95
CA PRO A 105 3.31 -12.98 6.81
C PRO A 105 3.64 -12.25 5.50
N ASP A 106 2.87 -12.44 4.43
CA ASP A 106 3.04 -11.89 3.08
C ASP A 106 2.06 -10.74 2.76
N ILE A 107 1.67 -9.94 3.76
CA ILE A 107 0.79 -8.75 3.65
C ILE A 107 1.13 -7.81 2.46
N ILE A 108 2.39 -7.77 2.05
CA ILE A 108 2.86 -6.99 0.90
C ILE A 108 2.27 -7.51 -0.42
N ASN A 109 2.16 -8.83 -0.59
CA ASN A 109 1.52 -9.40 -1.78
C ASN A 109 0.03 -9.07 -1.79
N GLU A 110 -0.66 -9.23 -0.68
CA GLU A 110 -2.09 -8.90 -0.55
C GLU A 110 -2.38 -7.42 -0.84
N VAL A 111 -1.57 -6.51 -0.28
CA VAL A 111 -1.76 -5.07 -0.48
C VAL A 111 -1.50 -4.65 -1.93
N PHE A 112 -0.58 -5.30 -2.66
CA PHE A 112 -0.12 -4.81 -3.96
C PHE A 112 -0.47 -5.66 -5.19
N GLN A 113 -0.57 -6.99 -5.07
CA GLN A 113 -0.70 -7.89 -6.22
C GLN A 113 -2.16 -8.18 -6.58
N ASP A 114 -3.05 -8.25 -5.60
CA ASP A 114 -4.45 -8.69 -5.79
C ASP A 114 -5.46 -7.54 -5.95
N GLN A 115 -4.96 -6.34 -6.23
CA GLN A 115 -5.76 -5.13 -6.39
C GLN A 115 -6.20 -4.92 -7.83
N GLU A 116 -7.47 -4.57 -8.07
CA GLU A 116 -7.98 -4.37 -9.43
C GLU A 116 -7.69 -2.97 -9.98
N THR A 117 -7.58 -1.97 -9.11
CA THR A 117 -7.41 -0.56 -9.49
C THR A 117 -6.52 0.21 -8.52
N THR A 118 -5.97 1.34 -8.94
CA THR A 118 -5.23 2.25 -8.04
C THR A 118 -6.07 2.76 -6.88
N ALA A 119 -7.39 2.83 -7.04
CA ALA A 119 -8.33 3.15 -5.96
C ALA A 119 -8.40 2.06 -4.89
N SER A 120 -8.18 0.79 -5.28
CA SER A 120 -8.24 -0.38 -4.39
C SER A 120 -6.98 -0.56 -3.53
N VAL A 121 -5.84 0.06 -3.90
CA VAL A 121 -4.55 -0.08 -3.17
C VAL A 121 -4.49 0.76 -1.88
N SER A 122 -5.64 1.10 -1.29
CA SER A 122 -5.73 1.80 -0.01
C SER A 122 -6.07 0.78 1.07
N PHE A 123 -5.36 0.83 2.20
CA PHE A 123 -5.49 -0.18 3.25
C PHE A 123 -5.42 0.45 4.64
N ILE A 124 -5.92 -0.30 5.63
CA ILE A 124 -5.98 0.12 7.03
C ILE A 124 -5.21 -0.89 7.87
N THR A 125 -4.38 -0.39 8.76
CA THR A 125 -3.69 -1.16 9.80
C THR A 125 -4.32 -0.84 11.16
N TRP A 126 -3.88 -1.55 12.21
CA TRP A 126 -4.38 -1.33 13.57
C TRP A 126 -4.20 0.10 14.11
N LYS A 127 -3.32 0.92 13.51
CA LYS A 127 -3.14 2.32 13.93
C LYS A 127 -3.02 3.35 12.84
N LYS A 128 -3.04 2.98 11.56
CA LYS A 128 -2.91 3.92 10.44
C LYS A 128 -3.76 3.49 9.26
N ALA A 129 -4.41 4.45 8.61
CA ALA A 129 -5.02 4.27 7.30
C ALA A 129 -4.14 4.89 6.21
N TYR A 130 -3.96 4.18 5.09
CA TYR A 130 -3.10 4.57 3.99
C TYR A 130 -3.91 4.68 2.71
N CYS A 131 -3.80 5.83 2.04
CA CYS A 131 -4.20 5.99 0.64
C CYS A 131 -2.96 6.34 -0.18
N LEU A 132 -2.55 5.43 -1.07
CA LEU A 132 -1.25 5.54 -1.77
C LEU A 132 -1.25 6.53 -2.93
N TYR A 133 -2.42 6.79 -3.52
CA TYR A 133 -2.64 7.69 -4.66
C TYR A 133 -3.74 8.73 -4.37
N PRO A 134 -3.60 9.50 -3.27
CA PRO A 134 -4.69 10.35 -2.78
C PRO A 134 -5.00 11.51 -3.73
N HIS A 135 -4.00 12.01 -4.46
CA HIS A 135 -4.19 13.10 -5.41
C HIS A 135 -5.07 12.65 -6.58
N GLU A 136 -4.69 11.57 -7.24
CA GLU A 136 -5.39 11.01 -8.38
C GLU A 136 -6.83 10.62 -7.98
N ILE A 137 -6.99 9.91 -6.86
CA ILE A 137 -8.28 9.36 -6.43
C ILE A 137 -9.20 10.46 -5.87
N LEU A 138 -8.73 11.29 -4.94
CA LEU A 138 -9.58 12.21 -4.16
C LEU A 138 -9.74 13.58 -4.83
N ILE A 139 -8.71 14.05 -5.52
CA ILE A 139 -8.69 15.38 -6.16
C ILE A 139 -9.14 15.28 -7.61
N GLU A 140 -8.41 14.48 -8.40
CA GLU A 140 -8.65 14.36 -9.84
C GLU A 140 -9.87 13.48 -10.15
N ARG A 141 -10.28 12.60 -9.22
CA ARG A 141 -11.34 11.60 -9.41
C ARG A 141 -10.98 10.62 -10.52
N GLU A 142 -9.72 10.23 -10.59
CA GLU A 142 -9.17 9.41 -11.64
C GLU A 142 -8.53 8.13 -11.06
N TYR A 143 -8.63 7.04 -11.81
CA TYR A 143 -7.98 5.78 -11.45
C TYR A 143 -7.47 5.02 -12.66
N TYR A 144 -6.53 4.11 -12.42
CA TYR A 144 -5.98 3.21 -13.42
C TYR A 144 -6.29 1.76 -13.05
N ALA A 145 -6.55 0.93 -14.07
CA ALA A 145 -6.69 -0.51 -13.87
C ALA A 145 -5.32 -1.14 -13.59
N ILE A 146 -5.24 -2.01 -12.59
CA ILE A 146 -4.03 -2.75 -12.18
C ILE A 146 -4.03 -4.21 -12.69
N GLN A 147 -5.17 -4.67 -13.18
CA GLN A 147 -5.34 -6.02 -13.73
C GLN A 147 -5.91 -5.99 -15.15
N GLU A 148 -5.79 -7.12 -15.84
CA GLU A 148 -6.44 -7.40 -17.12
C GLU A 148 -7.96 -7.25 -17.02
N GLN A 149 -8.62 -7.03 -18.17
CA GLN A 149 -10.07 -6.96 -18.17
C GLN A 149 -10.66 -8.29 -17.70
N SER A 150 -11.47 -8.21 -16.66
CA SER A 150 -12.18 -9.35 -16.06
C SER A 150 -13.54 -8.91 -15.55
N ASP A 151 -14.45 -9.85 -15.32
CA ASP A 151 -15.75 -9.56 -14.72
C ASP A 151 -15.61 -8.92 -13.33
N ARG A 152 -14.60 -9.34 -12.56
CA ARG A 152 -14.27 -8.77 -11.25
C ARG A 152 -13.90 -7.29 -11.40
N LEU A 153 -12.96 -6.98 -12.29
CA LEU A 153 -12.57 -5.59 -12.59
C LEU A 153 -13.75 -4.78 -13.13
N ALA A 154 -14.58 -5.33 -14.02
CA ALA A 154 -15.74 -4.63 -14.57
C ALA A 154 -16.76 -4.24 -13.49
N ARG A 155 -17.00 -5.11 -12.50
CA ARG A 155 -17.84 -4.79 -11.32
C ARG A 155 -17.24 -3.65 -10.51
N THR A 156 -15.93 -3.68 -10.25
CA THR A 156 -15.21 -2.61 -9.53
C THR A 156 -15.29 -1.29 -10.29
N GLN A 157 -15.05 -1.29 -11.61
CA GLN A 157 -15.16 -0.11 -12.46
C GLN A 157 -16.58 0.48 -12.44
N LYS A 158 -17.63 -0.36 -12.49
CA LYS A 158 -19.02 0.09 -12.37
C LYS A 158 -19.31 0.74 -11.02
N ALA A 159 -18.75 0.21 -9.93
CA ALA A 159 -18.88 0.81 -8.60
C ALA A 159 -18.17 2.17 -8.52
N LEU A 160 -16.92 2.25 -8.98
CA LEU A 160 -16.14 3.49 -9.00
C LEU A 160 -16.79 4.58 -9.87
N ALA A 161 -17.34 4.21 -11.03
CA ALA A 161 -18.05 5.14 -11.91
C ALA A 161 -19.30 5.76 -11.23
N LYS A 162 -20.03 4.99 -10.41
CA LYS A 162 -21.15 5.53 -9.62
C LYS A 162 -20.71 6.57 -8.60
N GLU A 163 -19.49 6.43 -8.08
CA GLU A 163 -18.84 7.40 -7.19
C GLU A 163 -18.21 8.59 -7.93
N GLY A 164 -18.42 8.66 -9.25
CA GLY A 164 -17.90 9.73 -10.11
C GLY A 164 -16.41 9.64 -10.41
N LEU A 165 -15.77 8.48 -10.18
CA LEU A 165 -14.39 8.24 -10.59
C LEU A 165 -14.32 7.84 -12.06
N GLN A 166 -13.32 8.38 -12.76
CA GLN A 166 -13.08 8.15 -14.17
C GLN A 166 -11.86 7.26 -14.38
N LYS A 167 -12.03 6.20 -15.18
CA LYS A 167 -10.91 5.36 -15.63
C LYS A 167 -10.05 6.15 -16.61
N LYS A 168 -8.75 6.26 -16.35
CA LYS A 168 -7.78 6.81 -17.31
C LYS A 168 -7.12 5.73 -18.15
N ARG A 169 -6.82 6.10 -19.39
CA ARG A 169 -6.02 5.30 -20.32
C ARG A 169 -4.56 5.68 -20.19
N TYR A 170 -3.68 4.68 -20.17
CA TYR A 170 -2.24 4.91 -20.02
C TYR A 170 -1.56 5.63 -21.19
N LEU A 171 -2.15 5.66 -22.40
CA LEU A 171 -1.62 6.46 -23.50
C LEU A 171 -1.45 7.95 -23.14
N SER A 172 -2.21 8.45 -22.15
CA SER A 172 -2.04 9.76 -21.52
C SER A 172 -0.70 9.96 -20.79
N LEU A 173 0.04 8.89 -20.49
CA LEU A 173 1.32 8.90 -19.76
C LEU A 173 2.52 8.96 -20.71
N GLU A 174 2.41 8.38 -21.91
CA GLU A 174 3.48 8.36 -22.92
C GLU A 174 3.45 9.56 -23.89
N SER A 175 2.27 10.00 -24.32
CA SER A 175 2.15 11.13 -25.26
C SER A 175 2.49 12.48 -24.62
N ASP A 176 2.57 12.53 -23.29
CA ASP A 176 2.80 13.75 -22.54
C ASP A 176 4.28 13.89 -22.15
N ILE A 177 5.12 14.12 -23.15
CA ILE A 177 6.58 14.30 -23.02
C ILE A 177 6.92 15.46 -22.07
N ARG A 178 6.01 16.42 -21.87
CA ARG A 178 6.13 17.53 -20.89
C ARG A 178 5.89 17.08 -19.43
N LEU A 179 5.32 15.89 -19.19
CA LEU A 179 4.92 15.39 -17.87
C LEU A 179 5.84 14.30 -17.28
N LYS A 180 6.90 13.85 -17.97
CA LYS A 180 7.91 12.92 -17.41
C LYS A 180 8.53 13.41 -16.09
N ARG A 181 8.52 14.72 -15.83
CA ARG A 181 8.98 15.33 -14.56
C ARG A 181 7.90 15.42 -13.47
N ARG A 182 6.61 15.25 -13.79
CA ARG A 182 5.47 15.44 -12.86
C ARG A 182 4.77 14.15 -12.41
N TYR A 183 4.87 13.04 -13.13
CA TYR A 183 4.24 11.79 -12.71
C TYR A 183 5.01 11.10 -11.57
N VAL A 184 4.80 11.61 -10.35
CA VAL A 184 5.07 10.92 -9.07
C VAL A 184 4.54 9.48 -9.11
N PHE A 185 3.41 9.31 -9.80
CA PHE A 185 2.67 8.08 -10.01
C PHE A 185 3.48 6.90 -10.58
N ALA A 186 4.46 7.13 -11.46
CA ALA A 186 5.26 6.07 -12.11
C ALA A 186 6.70 5.93 -11.55
N ARG A 187 7.05 6.73 -10.55
CA ARG A 187 8.35 6.65 -9.86
C ARG A 187 8.30 5.53 -8.81
N PRO A 188 9.46 5.00 -8.39
CA PRO A 188 9.54 4.24 -7.15
C PRO A 188 8.95 5.08 -6.00
N ARG A 189 7.97 4.50 -5.32
CA ARG A 189 7.27 5.08 -4.17
C ARG A 189 7.52 4.20 -2.95
N ARG A 190 7.32 4.78 -1.78
CA ARG A 190 7.42 4.10 -0.49
C ARG A 190 6.10 4.28 0.26
N VAL A 191 5.64 3.26 0.95
CA VAL A 191 4.44 3.37 1.79
C VAL A 191 4.66 4.46 2.84
N GLY A 192 3.75 5.43 2.90
CA GLY A 192 3.86 6.55 3.84
C GLY A 192 4.83 7.65 3.41
N ASP A 193 5.25 7.69 2.14
CA ASP A 193 6.02 8.83 1.63
C ASP A 193 5.17 10.10 1.52
N LYS A 194 5.79 11.22 1.14
CA LYS A 194 5.15 12.55 1.05
C LYS A 194 3.95 12.63 0.10
N HIS A 195 3.72 11.60 -0.70
CA HIS A 195 2.63 11.51 -1.67
C HIS A 195 1.60 10.45 -1.26
N THR A 196 1.77 9.81 -0.11
CA THR A 196 0.77 8.95 0.54
C THR A 196 0.00 9.78 1.56
N LEU A 197 -1.33 9.66 1.56
CA LEU A 197 -2.14 10.17 2.66
C LEU A 197 -2.11 9.12 3.77
N VAL A 198 -1.49 9.47 4.88
CA VAL A 198 -1.45 8.66 6.10
C VAL A 198 -2.36 9.32 7.13
N ILE A 199 -3.28 8.55 7.68
CA ILE A 199 -4.13 9.00 8.77
C ILE A 199 -3.85 8.13 9.99
N GLU A 200 -3.23 8.74 11.00
CA GLU A 200 -3.01 8.12 12.31
C GLU A 200 -4.35 7.86 12.98
N LEU A 201 -4.55 6.64 13.45
CA LEU A 201 -5.75 6.15 14.11
C LEU A 201 -5.59 6.20 15.63
N ASN A 202 -6.72 6.33 16.33
CA ASN A 202 -6.72 6.31 17.78
C ASN A 202 -6.71 4.86 18.25
N THR A 203 -5.62 4.46 18.89
CA THR A 203 -5.38 3.11 19.39
C THR A 203 -5.80 2.92 20.85
N THR A 204 -6.52 3.89 21.45
CA THR A 204 -6.99 3.78 22.83
C THR A 204 -7.89 2.57 23.00
N GLY A 205 -7.43 1.57 23.76
CA GLY A 205 -8.16 0.32 24.02
C GLY A 205 -7.92 -0.77 22.98
N VAL A 206 -6.92 -0.62 22.11
CA VAL A 206 -6.48 -1.63 21.14
C VAL A 206 -5.22 -2.31 21.69
N GLU A 207 -5.20 -3.64 21.68
CA GLU A 207 -3.98 -4.38 22.01
C GLU A 207 -2.91 -4.14 20.94
N PHE A 208 -1.69 -3.84 21.37
CA PHE A 208 -0.59 -3.49 20.48
C PHE A 208 -0.06 -4.76 19.81
N PRO A 209 -0.22 -4.95 18.48
CA PRO A 209 0.46 -6.05 17.83
C PRO A 209 1.98 -5.78 17.85
N GLU A 210 2.77 -6.84 17.98
CA GLU A 210 4.24 -6.74 18.04
C GLU A 210 4.87 -6.20 16.74
N ARG A 211 4.12 -6.15 15.62
CA ARG A 211 4.65 -5.78 14.31
C ARG A 211 4.98 -4.27 14.24
N PRO A 212 6.24 -3.88 13.99
CA PRO A 212 6.63 -2.49 13.82
C PRO A 212 6.10 -1.89 12.51
N ASP A 213 5.78 -0.60 12.51
CA ASP A 213 5.39 0.15 11.29
C ASP A 213 6.44 0.08 10.20
N GLY A 214 7.71 0.02 10.61
CA GLY A 214 8.84 -0.06 9.71
C GLY A 214 8.71 -1.19 8.70
N VAL A 215 8.00 -2.28 9.00
CA VAL A 215 7.76 -3.38 8.06
C VAL A 215 6.99 -2.88 6.82
N LEU A 216 5.84 -2.24 7.05
CA LEU A 216 5.00 -1.72 5.97
C LEU A 216 5.58 -0.44 5.38
N GLU A 217 5.96 0.50 6.24
CA GLU A 217 6.39 1.82 5.82
C GLU A 217 7.74 1.81 5.11
N THR A 218 8.62 0.81 5.30
CA THR A 218 9.84 0.68 4.45
C THR A 218 9.57 0.05 3.09
N SER A 219 8.39 -0.52 2.89
CA SER A 219 8.06 -1.23 1.67
C SER A 219 7.93 -0.27 0.49
N ARG A 220 8.52 -0.68 -0.63
CA ARG A 220 8.58 0.10 -1.87
C ARG A 220 7.80 -0.57 -2.96
N PHE A 221 7.16 0.25 -3.76
CA PHE A 221 6.38 -0.19 -4.89
C PHE A 221 6.58 0.77 -6.05
N ARG A 222 6.32 0.30 -7.26
CA ARG A 222 6.34 1.12 -8.47
C ARG A 222 5.24 0.67 -9.39
N LEU A 223 4.46 1.61 -9.91
CA LEU A 223 3.52 1.28 -10.97
C LEU A 223 4.24 1.26 -12.32
N TYR A 224 4.02 0.20 -13.11
CA TYR A 224 4.49 0.09 -14.49
C TYR A 224 3.36 -0.33 -15.41
N TRP A 225 3.52 -0.10 -16.70
CA TRP A 225 2.54 -0.51 -17.70
C TRP A 225 2.87 -1.86 -18.31
N ARG A 226 1.82 -2.63 -18.57
CA ARG A 226 1.90 -3.86 -19.34
C ARG A 226 0.92 -3.76 -20.51
N GLU A 227 1.45 -4.01 -21.70
CA GLU A 227 0.66 -4.11 -22.92
C GLU A 227 -0.13 -5.44 -22.92
N GLU A 228 -1.40 -5.37 -23.31
CA GLU A 228 -2.30 -6.51 -23.42
C GLU A 228 -2.37 -6.93 -24.90
N GLY A 229 -1.96 -8.18 -25.19
CA GLY A 229 -1.74 -8.68 -26.55
C GLY A 229 -0.39 -8.28 -27.12
N GLY A 230 0.31 -9.22 -27.79
CA GLY A 230 1.64 -9.00 -28.37
C GLY A 230 1.71 -7.85 -29.36
N LYS A 231 2.93 -7.47 -29.78
CA LYS A 231 3.27 -6.27 -30.59
C LYS A 231 2.16 -5.85 -31.57
N VAL A 232 1.27 -4.95 -31.14
CA VAL A 232 0.30 -4.29 -32.01
C VAL A 232 0.98 -3.08 -32.64
N GLU A 233 0.99 -3.01 -33.97
CA GLU A 233 1.65 -1.95 -34.75
C GLU A 233 1.02 -0.56 -34.51
N ASP A 234 -0.27 -0.50 -34.15
CA ASP A 234 -0.99 0.74 -33.87
C ASP A 234 -1.03 1.07 -32.36
N PRO A 235 -0.35 2.13 -31.89
CA PRO A 235 -0.35 2.56 -30.49
C PRO A 235 -1.75 2.92 -29.98
N SER A 236 -2.63 3.42 -30.83
CA SER A 236 -4.00 3.86 -30.45
C SER A 236 -4.92 2.69 -30.11
N ARG A 237 -4.57 1.48 -30.52
CA ARG A 237 -5.29 0.22 -30.26
C ARG A 237 -4.68 -0.61 -29.13
N ARG A 238 -3.54 -0.19 -28.56
CA ARG A 238 -2.95 -0.87 -27.40
C ARG A 238 -3.90 -0.81 -26.22
N SER A 239 -4.50 -1.95 -25.90
CA SER A 239 -5.07 -2.18 -24.58
C SER A 239 -3.95 -2.54 -23.63
N GLY A 240 -4.13 -2.26 -22.36
CA GLY A 240 -3.18 -2.63 -21.34
C GLY A 240 -3.65 -2.19 -19.97
N TYR A 241 -2.85 -2.53 -19.00
CA TYR A 241 -3.14 -2.27 -17.60
C TYR A 241 -1.84 -1.89 -16.89
N CYS A 242 -1.99 -1.13 -15.83
CA CYS A 242 -0.89 -0.89 -14.92
C CYS A 242 -0.63 -2.16 -14.11
N LYS A 243 0.57 -2.36 -13.59
CA LYS A 243 0.86 -3.40 -12.60
C LYS A 243 1.69 -2.77 -11.49
N VAL A 244 1.38 -3.12 -10.25
CA VAL A 244 2.19 -2.70 -9.11
C VAL A 244 3.38 -3.66 -9.04
N HIS A 245 4.57 -3.14 -9.29
CA HIS A 245 5.82 -3.83 -9.03
C HIS A 245 6.16 -3.67 -7.56
N CYS A 246 6.07 -4.76 -6.82
CA CYS A 246 6.59 -4.90 -5.47
C CYS A 246 6.98 -6.35 -5.28
N GLN A 247 8.27 -6.60 -5.06
CA GLN A 247 8.78 -7.94 -4.82
C GLN A 247 8.91 -8.21 -3.33
N PRO A 248 8.37 -9.34 -2.83
CA PRO A 248 8.54 -9.71 -1.44
C PRO A 248 9.98 -10.20 -1.20
N ILE A 249 10.65 -9.60 -0.21
CA ILE A 249 11.82 -10.15 0.45
C ILE A 249 11.31 -10.92 1.67
N ARG A 250 11.34 -12.25 1.54
CA ARG A 250 11.01 -13.19 2.60
C ARG A 250 12.17 -14.17 2.75
N TYR A 251 12.72 -14.29 3.95
CA TYR A 251 13.77 -15.25 4.29
C TYR A 251 13.51 -15.76 5.71
N PRO A 252 13.90 -16.98 6.07
CA PRO A 252 13.75 -17.50 7.44
C PRO A 252 14.45 -16.66 8.51
N ILE A 253 15.49 -15.91 8.14
CA ILE A 253 16.18 -14.96 9.03
C ILE A 253 15.36 -13.69 9.35
N LEU A 254 14.20 -13.52 8.71
CA LEU A 254 13.32 -12.37 8.89
C LEU A 254 12.02 -12.78 9.56
N LYS A 255 11.63 -12.08 10.63
CA LYS A 255 10.32 -12.21 11.26
C LYS A 255 9.24 -11.78 10.27
N TYR A 256 9.47 -10.71 9.51
CA TYR A 256 8.49 -10.14 8.58
C TYR A 256 8.87 -10.27 7.10
N THR A 257 7.91 -10.03 6.20
CA THR A 257 8.16 -9.90 4.75
C THR A 257 8.17 -8.43 4.37
N TYR A 258 9.15 -8.02 3.55
CA TYR A 258 9.35 -6.63 3.13
C TYR A 258 9.12 -6.47 1.63
N GLY A 259 8.53 -5.36 1.19
CA GLY A 259 8.35 -5.06 -0.23
C GLY A 259 9.48 -4.22 -0.83
N VAL A 260 10.05 -4.63 -1.96
CA VAL A 260 11.09 -3.87 -2.66
C VAL A 260 10.84 -3.73 -4.17
N VAL A 261 11.60 -2.84 -4.80
CA VAL A 261 11.63 -2.64 -6.27
C VAL A 261 13.02 -3.03 -6.77
N LEU A 262 13.11 -3.93 -7.76
CA LEU A 262 14.28 -4.72 -8.19
C LEU A 262 15.66 -4.03 -8.26
N ASP A 263 15.74 -2.72 -8.47
CA ASP A 263 16.91 -2.14 -9.12
C ASP A 263 18.22 -2.17 -8.30
N LYS A 264 18.21 -2.43 -6.96
CA LYS A 264 19.44 -2.36 -6.12
C LYS A 264 19.50 -3.30 -4.89
N HIS A 265 18.70 -4.36 -4.83
CA HIS A 265 18.59 -5.18 -3.61
C HIS A 265 19.35 -6.50 -3.64
N TRP A 266 20.10 -6.79 -4.70
CA TRP A 266 20.83 -8.06 -4.80
C TRP A 266 21.80 -8.26 -3.64
N HIS A 267 22.50 -7.21 -3.20
CA HIS A 267 23.40 -7.25 -2.04
C HIS A 267 22.65 -7.64 -0.76
N LEU A 268 21.47 -7.07 -0.54
CA LEU A 268 20.63 -7.39 0.60
C LEU A 268 20.17 -8.85 0.53
N CYS A 269 19.72 -9.32 -0.63
CA CYS A 269 19.32 -10.71 -0.83
C CYS A 269 20.49 -11.68 -0.58
N THR A 270 21.70 -11.39 -1.09
CA THR A 270 22.90 -12.18 -0.82
C THR A 270 23.20 -12.23 0.67
N ARG A 271 23.17 -11.08 1.35
CA ARG A 271 23.40 -10.99 2.79
C ARG A 271 22.38 -11.81 3.60
N LEU A 272 21.11 -11.73 3.25
CA LEU A 272 20.04 -12.49 3.92
C LEU A 272 20.19 -14.00 3.71
N LYS A 273 20.64 -14.43 2.53
CA LYS A 273 20.97 -15.84 2.25
C LYS A 273 22.11 -16.31 3.15
N GLU A 274 23.21 -15.56 3.23
CA GLU A 274 24.35 -15.89 4.10
C GLU A 274 23.92 -16.04 5.56
N LEU A 275 23.18 -15.06 6.09
CA LEU A 275 22.72 -15.07 7.48
C LEU A 275 21.76 -16.24 7.75
N THR A 276 20.84 -16.52 6.81
CA THR A 276 19.94 -17.68 6.91
C THR A 276 20.73 -18.97 7.00
N LEU A 277 21.73 -19.16 6.14
CA LEU A 277 22.57 -20.35 6.15
C LEU A 277 23.36 -20.46 7.46
N MET A 278 23.95 -19.36 7.94
CA MET A 278 24.68 -19.33 9.21
C MET A 278 23.81 -19.80 10.38
N GLU A 279 22.55 -19.38 10.47
CA GLU A 279 21.63 -19.86 11.51
C GLU A 279 21.22 -21.33 11.29
N LEU A 280 20.96 -21.76 10.05
CA LEU A 280 20.66 -23.16 9.73
C LEU A 280 21.81 -24.11 10.14
N PHE A 281 23.07 -23.70 9.97
CA PHE A 281 24.23 -24.49 10.37
C PHE A 281 24.38 -24.66 11.89
N LYS A 282 23.85 -23.72 12.69
CA LYS A 282 23.86 -23.83 14.16
C LYS A 282 22.86 -24.86 14.67
N MET A 283 21.83 -25.18 13.88
CA MET A 283 20.83 -26.18 14.24
C MET A 283 21.44 -27.59 14.25
N LYS A 284 20.91 -28.45 15.13
CA LYS A 284 21.22 -29.88 15.09
C LYS A 284 20.72 -30.46 13.78
N SER A 285 21.43 -31.42 13.19
CA SER A 285 21.07 -32.00 11.89
C SER A 285 19.64 -32.54 11.84
N SER A 286 19.10 -33.03 12.96
CA SER A 286 17.72 -33.53 13.08
C SER A 286 16.64 -32.45 13.07
N GLU A 287 17.00 -31.20 13.35
CA GLU A 287 16.06 -30.06 13.44
C GLU A 287 16.03 -29.25 12.12
N ARG A 288 16.93 -29.54 11.18
CA ARG A 288 17.07 -28.80 9.92
C ARG A 288 15.92 -29.11 8.95
N PRO A 289 15.54 -28.15 8.09
CA PRO A 289 14.50 -28.36 7.09
C PRO A 289 14.88 -29.46 6.10
N LEU A 290 13.87 -30.16 5.58
CA LEU A 290 14.04 -31.17 4.52
C LEU A 290 14.74 -30.55 3.30
N GLY A 291 15.68 -31.28 2.72
CA GLY A 291 16.51 -30.78 1.61
C GLY A 291 17.69 -29.88 2.04
N HIS A 292 18.02 -29.81 3.34
CA HIS A 292 19.19 -29.05 3.81
C HIS A 292 20.49 -29.38 3.07
N ASP A 293 20.75 -30.65 2.78
CA ASP A 293 21.94 -31.08 2.06
C ASP A 293 21.94 -30.60 0.59
N ASP A 294 20.77 -30.53 -0.03
CA ASP A 294 20.61 -29.95 -1.37
C ASP A 294 20.85 -28.43 -1.34
N LEU A 295 20.41 -27.73 -0.29
CA LEU A 295 20.67 -26.29 -0.10
C LEU A 295 22.16 -25.95 0.02
N LEU A 296 22.99 -26.88 0.51
CA LEU A 296 24.45 -26.72 0.55
C LEU A 296 25.06 -26.70 -0.85
N SER A 297 24.57 -27.55 -1.76
CA SER A 297 24.97 -27.52 -3.18
C SER A 297 24.57 -26.21 -3.87
N CYS A 298 23.62 -25.48 -3.29
CA CYS A 298 23.06 -24.24 -3.80
C CYS A 298 23.82 -22.97 -3.37
N LEU A 299 24.88 -23.09 -2.55
CA LEU A 299 25.83 -21.99 -2.31
C LEU A 299 26.41 -21.40 -3.61
N TYR A 300 26.34 -22.16 -4.71
CA TYR A 300 26.77 -21.78 -6.06
C TYR A 300 25.61 -21.61 -7.08
N GLY A 301 24.34 -21.63 -6.65
CA GLY A 301 23.17 -21.68 -7.55
C GLY A 301 21.96 -20.82 -7.15
N MET A 302 21.01 -20.67 -8.09
CA MET A 302 19.80 -19.82 -8.00
C MET A 302 18.67 -20.37 -7.09
N SER A 303 18.99 -21.18 -6.07
CA SER A 303 17.93 -21.78 -5.25
C SER A 303 17.32 -20.76 -4.31
N ASN A 304 16.00 -20.89 -4.16
CA ASN A 304 15.15 -19.87 -3.56
C ASN A 304 15.04 -20.12 -2.05
N LEU A 305 16.10 -19.87 -1.29
CA LEU A 305 16.09 -19.94 0.20
C LEU A 305 14.93 -19.14 0.85
N SER A 306 14.34 -18.22 0.09
CA SER A 306 13.13 -17.50 0.45
C SER A 306 11.91 -18.41 0.68
N GLU A 307 11.83 -19.54 -0.03
CA GLU A 307 10.71 -20.50 0.02
C GLU A 307 10.72 -21.38 1.28
N LEU A 308 11.83 -21.39 2.04
CA LEU A 308 11.92 -22.11 3.31
C LEU A 308 11.19 -21.39 4.45
N LYS A 309 10.82 -20.12 4.27
CA LYS A 309 10.11 -19.39 5.32
C LYS A 309 8.76 -20.05 5.55
N GLY A 310 8.51 -20.48 6.78
CA GLY A 310 7.27 -21.16 7.17
C GLY A 310 7.27 -22.68 6.97
N THR A 311 8.32 -23.27 6.39
CA THR A 311 8.41 -24.73 6.20
C THR A 311 8.98 -25.47 7.42
N PHE A 312 9.57 -24.74 8.37
CA PHE A 312 10.12 -25.27 9.61
C PHE A 312 9.92 -24.28 10.76
N ALA A 313 10.00 -24.79 11.99
CA ALA A 313 9.95 -23.98 13.20
C ALA A 313 11.36 -23.50 13.57
N PRO A 314 11.63 -22.19 13.59
CA PRO A 314 12.91 -21.67 14.06
C PRO A 314 13.11 -22.00 15.56
N PRO A 315 14.33 -22.38 15.99
CA PRO A 315 14.67 -22.55 17.40
C PRO A 315 14.48 -21.25 18.21
N GLU A 316 14.34 -21.37 19.54
CA GLU A 316 14.19 -20.21 20.43
C GLU A 316 15.38 -19.23 20.37
N ALA A 317 16.59 -19.74 20.13
CA ALA A 317 17.79 -18.92 19.98
C ALA A 317 17.97 -18.28 18.59
N TRP A 318 16.99 -18.45 17.68
CA TRP A 318 17.07 -17.94 16.31
C TRP A 318 17.10 -16.42 16.28
N LYS A 319 18.18 -15.86 15.75
CA LYS A 319 18.36 -14.41 15.72
C LYS A 319 17.79 -13.81 14.44
N TYR A 320 16.68 -13.09 14.57
CA TYR A 320 16.10 -12.33 13.47
C TYR A 320 16.90 -11.06 13.16
N CYS A 321 16.94 -10.65 11.89
CA CYS A 321 17.70 -9.47 11.42
C CYS A 321 16.82 -8.37 10.78
N ASP A 322 15.55 -8.28 11.17
CA ASP A 322 14.58 -7.29 10.68
C ASP A 322 15.08 -5.84 10.82
N GLU A 323 15.81 -5.52 11.89
CA GLU A 323 16.39 -4.18 12.11
C GLU A 323 17.44 -3.80 11.04
N GLU A 324 18.29 -4.76 10.63
CA GLU A 324 19.31 -4.55 9.59
C GLU A 324 18.64 -4.27 8.23
N VAL A 325 17.56 -4.99 7.93
CA VAL A 325 16.77 -4.77 6.71
C VAL A 325 16.12 -3.40 6.72
N ILE A 326 15.44 -3.03 7.82
CA ILE A 326 14.81 -1.71 7.97
C ILE A 326 15.86 -0.61 7.81
N GLY A 327 17.04 -0.76 8.43
CA GLY A 327 18.15 0.17 8.31
C GLY A 327 18.61 0.34 6.86
N PHE A 328 18.87 -0.77 6.17
CA PHE A 328 19.27 -0.77 4.75
C PHE A 328 18.22 -0.13 3.83
N LEU A 329 16.94 -0.46 4.03
CA LEU A 329 15.84 0.09 3.24
C LEU A 329 15.62 1.58 3.53
N ASN A 330 15.88 2.07 4.73
CA ASN A 330 15.85 3.50 5.01
C ASN A 330 17.02 4.25 4.34
N GLN A 331 18.24 3.75 4.49
CA GLN A 331 19.43 4.37 3.90
C GLN A 331 19.35 4.44 2.38
N SER A 332 19.02 3.33 1.73
CA SER A 332 18.93 3.27 0.27
C SER A 332 17.81 4.15 -0.30
N TRP A 333 16.78 4.49 0.48
CA TRP A 333 15.73 5.42 0.07
C TRP A 333 16.28 6.85 0.06
N ASN A 334 16.96 7.24 1.13
CA ASN A 334 17.53 8.58 1.25
C ASN A 334 18.57 8.86 0.14
N HIS A 335 19.37 7.85 -0.25
CA HIS A 335 20.30 7.96 -1.38
C HIS A 335 19.62 8.03 -2.76
N GLN A 336 18.37 7.56 -2.89
CA GLN A 336 17.59 7.67 -4.12
C GLN A 336 16.83 8.99 -4.23
N VAL A 337 16.53 9.65 -3.12
CA VAL A 337 15.77 10.92 -3.08
C VAL A 337 16.69 12.13 -3.32
N ASP A 338 18.01 11.94 -3.39
CA ASP A 338 18.98 12.98 -3.70
C ASP A 338 18.79 13.52 -5.15
N PRO A 339 18.28 14.75 -5.32
CA PRO A 339 17.80 15.24 -6.62
C PRO A 339 18.92 15.52 -7.64
N GLU A 340 20.19 15.55 -7.22
CA GLU A 340 21.32 15.85 -8.13
C GLU A 340 21.65 14.68 -9.09
N ARG A 341 21.20 13.45 -8.82
CA ARG A 341 21.46 12.27 -9.69
C ARG A 341 20.38 11.98 -10.74
N PHE A 342 19.28 12.71 -10.76
CA PHE A 342 18.27 12.59 -11.83
C PHE A 342 18.54 13.52 -13.03
N ALA A 343 19.68 14.21 -13.04
CA ALA A 343 20.18 14.89 -14.22
C ALA A 343 20.74 13.84 -15.21
N ALA A 344 19.95 13.60 -16.27
CA ALA A 344 20.25 12.88 -17.50
C ALA A 344 20.44 11.34 -17.41
N PRO A 345 19.70 10.54 -18.21
CA PRO A 345 20.30 9.36 -18.81
C PRO A 345 21.22 9.85 -19.93
N GLU A 346 22.51 10.03 -19.63
CA GLU A 346 23.53 10.00 -20.67
C GLU A 346 23.56 8.60 -21.27
N GLU A 347 23.22 8.53 -22.56
CA GLU A 347 23.86 7.69 -23.56
C GLU A 347 24.31 6.28 -23.10
N LEU A 348 23.35 5.35 -23.02
CA LEU A 348 23.67 3.95 -23.32
C LEU A 348 23.82 3.83 -24.84
N ASN A 349 25.06 4.08 -25.23
CA ASN A 349 25.64 4.11 -26.55
C ASN A 349 25.18 3.03 -27.51
N ALA A 350 25.11 3.46 -28.76
CA ALA A 350 25.31 2.65 -29.94
C ALA A 350 26.47 1.64 -29.76
N LYS A 351 26.17 0.37 -29.98
CA LYS A 351 26.95 -0.55 -30.83
C LYS A 351 26.10 -1.76 -31.18
#